data_AF-I9F7R5-F1
#
_entry.id   AF-I9F7R5-F1
#
_cell.length_a   1.000
_cell.length_b   1.000
_cell.length_c   1.000
_cell.angle_alpha   90.00
_cell.angle_beta   90.00
_cell.angle_gamma   90.00
#
_symmetry.space_group_name_H-M   'P 1'
#
loop_
_entity.id
_entity.type
_entity.pdbx_description
1 polymer ?
#
loop_
_entity_poly.entity_id
_entity_poly.type
_entity_poly.pdbx_seq_one_letter_code
_entity_poly.pdbx_strand_id
1 'polypeptide(L)' 'MEILTGHGTLIFGNHCHNNINIMEKKYQITSYQLVYASGGRDTVKLFMPVMVDDLEKYRNSIRATHDCIGVNLTYTELP' A
#
# COMPACT_ATOMS: atom_id res chain seq x y z
N MET A 1 20.45 -47.06 -7.13
CA MET A 1 21.25 -46.40 -6.07
C MET A 1 21.94 -45.23 -6.74
N GLU A 2 21.27 -44.08 -6.75
CA GLU A 2 21.79 -42.81 -7.21
C GLU A 2 21.24 -41.80 -6.21
N ILE A 3 22.14 -41.18 -5.45
CA ILE A 3 21.81 -40.20 -4.42
C ILE A 3 21.98 -38.84 -5.09
N LEU A 4 20.88 -38.14 -5.35
CA LEU A 4 20.91 -36.74 -5.76
C LEU A 4 20.38 -35.89 -4.60
N THR A 5 21.30 -35.32 -3.84
CA THR A 5 21.03 -34.29 -2.84
C THR A 5 20.60 -33.01 -3.56
N GLY A 6 19.34 -32.64 -3.40
CA GLY A 6 18.83 -31.32 -3.72
C GLY A 6 17.81 -30.95 -2.66
N HIS A 7 18.20 -30.08 -1.73
CA HIS A 7 17.29 -29.46 -0.77
C HIS A 7 16.28 -28.58 -1.53
N GLY A 8 15.22 -29.21 -2.04
CA GLY A 8 14.03 -28.54 -2.53
C GLY A 8 13.11 -28.31 -1.35
N THR A 9 13.29 -27.19 -0.65
CA THR A 9 12.29 -26.74 0.32
C THR A 9 10.98 -26.52 -0.43
N LEU A 10 10.02 -27.41 -0.20
CA LEU A 10 8.62 -27.22 -0.56
C LEU A 10 8.01 -26.18 0.38
N ILE A 11 8.21 -24.89 0.09
CA ILE A 11 7.35 -23.87 0.66
C ILE A 11 6.09 -23.81 -0.23
N PHE A 12 5.15 -24.72 0.03
CA PHE A 12 3.75 -24.42 -0.26
C PHE A 12 3.31 -23.34 0.74
N GLY A 13 3.70 -22.11 0.45
CA GLY A 13 3.16 -20.93 1.12
C GLY A 13 1.72 -20.74 0.66
N ASN A 14 0.79 -21.39 1.35
CA ASN A 14 -0.61 -21.00 1.36
C ASN A 14 -0.67 -19.55 1.85
N HIS A 15 -0.62 -18.58 0.93
CA HIS A 15 -1.08 -17.23 1.25
C HIS A 15 -2.48 -17.07 0.66
N CYS A 16 -3.42 -17.50 1.51
CA CYS A 16 -4.83 -17.17 1.56
C CYS A 16 -5.26 -16.16 0.47
N HIS A 17 -5.86 -16.66 -0.61
CA HIS A 17 -6.80 -15.86 -1.40
C HIS A 17 -8.00 -15.62 -0.48
N ASN A 18 -7.94 -14.57 0.33
CA ASN A 18 -9.08 -14.14 1.10
C ASN A 18 -9.99 -13.39 0.13
N ASN A 19 -10.94 -14.12 -0.47
CA ASN A 19 -12.07 -13.57 -1.21
C ASN A 19 -12.99 -12.79 -0.26
N ILE A 20 -12.48 -11.73 0.35
CA ILE A 20 -13.33 -10.77 1.04
C ILE A 20 -13.96 -9.94 -0.08
N ASN A 21 -15.24 -10.19 -0.35
CA ASN A 21 -16.13 -9.17 -0.89
C ASN A 21 -16.16 -8.03 0.14
N ILE A 22 -15.09 -7.23 0.22
CA ILE A 22 -15.09 -5.97 0.94
C ILE A 22 -16.01 -5.13 0.07
N MET A 23 -17.19 -4.78 0.58
CA MET A 23 -17.96 -3.70 -0.03
C MET A 23 -16.98 -2.56 -0.23
N GLU A 24 -16.63 -2.27 -1.49
CA GLU A 24 -15.53 -1.35 -1.85
C GLU A 24 -15.79 -0.03 -1.12
N LYS A 25 -15.24 0.14 0.08
CA LYS A 25 -15.25 1.41 0.77
C LYS A 25 -14.31 2.26 -0.04
N LYS A 26 -14.90 3.04 -0.95
CA LYS A 26 -14.14 3.88 -1.85
C LYS A 26 -13.68 5.07 -1.02
N TYR A 27 -12.38 5.13 -0.77
CA TYR A 27 -11.78 6.27 -0.12
C TYR A 27 -11.45 7.30 -1.19
N GLN A 28 -11.99 8.49 -1.04
CA GLN A 28 -11.71 9.61 -1.92
C GLN A 28 -10.59 10.45 -1.34
N ILE A 29 -9.39 10.34 -1.90
CA ILE A 29 -8.21 11.09 -1.48
C ILE A 29 -8.19 12.45 -2.18
N THR A 30 -8.04 13.53 -1.42
CA THR A 30 -7.98 14.91 -1.95
C THR A 30 -6.60 15.53 -1.79
N SER A 31 -5.82 15.08 -0.81
CA SER A 31 -4.44 15.54 -0.58
C SER A 31 -3.66 14.52 0.25
N TYR A 32 -2.34 14.65 0.28
CA TYR A 32 -1.48 13.87 1.17
C TYR A 32 -0.28 14.69 1.63
N GLN A 33 0.21 14.38 2.83
CA GLN A 33 1.41 14.98 3.40
C GLN A 33 2.51 13.94 3.52
N LEU A 34 3.65 14.23 2.90
CA LEU A 34 4.88 13.45 2.98
C LEU A 34 5.65 13.88 4.22
N VAL A 35 6.18 12.91 4.96
CA VAL A 35 7.05 13.14 6.11
C VAL A 35 8.38 12.47 5.82
N TYR A 36 9.45 13.25 5.77
CA TYR A 36 10.80 12.78 5.48
C TYR A 36 11.60 12.54 6.77
N ALA A 37 12.61 11.67 6.71
CA ALA A 37 13.50 11.39 7.84
C ALA A 37 14.25 12.64 8.33
N SER A 38 14.47 13.60 7.44
CA SER A 38 15.07 14.91 7.71
C SER A 38 14.19 15.83 8.57
N GLY A 39 12.95 15.44 8.88
CA GLY A 39 11.97 16.26 9.58
C GLY A 39 11.16 17.18 8.65
N GLY A 40 11.50 17.21 7.35
CA GLY A 40 10.75 17.94 6.34
C GLY A 40 9.34 17.38 6.16
N ARG A 41 8.38 18.26 5.90
CA ARG A 41 7.00 17.91 5.59
C ARG A 41 6.59 18.62 4.31
N ASP A 42 6.06 17.86 3.36
CA ASP A 42 5.57 18.39 2.09
C ASP A 42 4.10 18.04 1.92
N THR A 43 3.28 19.02 1.58
CA THR A 43 1.83 18.83 1.45
C THR A 43 1.46 18.89 -0.03
N VAL A 44 1.07 17.74 -0.57
CA VAL A 44 0.63 17.59 -1.95
C VAL A 44 -0.89 17.64 -2.01
N LYS A 45 -1.44 18.64 -2.68
CA LYS A 45 -2.87 18.71 -3.01
C LYS A 45 -3.09 18.09 -4.38
N LEU A 46 -4.01 17.15 -4.47
CA LEU A 46 -4.39 16.55 -5.74
C LEU A 46 -5.29 17.52 -6.50
N PHE A 47 -5.00 17.72 -7.79
CA PHE A 47 -5.85 18.55 -8.65
C PHE A 47 -7.27 17.98 -8.78
N MET A 48 -7.38 16.66 -8.82
CA MET A 48 -8.64 15.93 -8.77
C MET A 48 -8.60 14.87 -7.68
N PRO A 49 -9.72 14.63 -6.98
CA PRO A 49 -9.78 13.55 -6.00
C PRO A 49 -9.54 12.19 -6.64
N VAL A 50 -8.76 11.34 -5.97
CA VAL A 50 -8.46 9.98 -6.42
C VAL A 50 -9.28 9.01 -5.58
N MET A 51 -10.05 8.13 -6.23
CA MET A 51 -10.75 7.04 -5.54
C MET A 51 -9.82 5.85 -5.39
N VAL A 52 -9.68 5.34 -4.17
CA VAL A 52 -8.92 4.13 -3.87
C VAL A 52 -9.76 3.17 -3.04
N ASP A 53 -9.58 1.89 -3.31
CA ASP A 53 -10.07 0.78 -2.50
C ASP A 53 -9.17 0.55 -1.27
N ASP A 54 -7.84 0.52 -1.48
CA ASP A 54 -6.86 0.26 -0.43
C ASP A 54 -5.99 1.48 -0.11
N LEU A 55 -6.28 2.15 1.01
CA LEU A 55 -5.49 3.26 1.52
C LEU A 55 -4.05 2.86 1.86
N GLU A 56 -3.85 1.66 2.42
CA GLU A 56 -2.52 1.18 2.80
C GLU A 56 -1.64 0.94 1.58
N LYS A 57 -2.21 0.34 0.54
CA LYS A 57 -1.54 0.14 -0.75
C LYS A 57 -1.16 1.48 -1.39
N TYR A 58 -2.07 2.45 -1.35
CA TYR A 58 -1.79 3.80 -1.87
C TYR A 58 -0.71 4.53 -1.06
N ARG A 59 -0.74 4.44 0.29
CA ARG A 59 0.33 4.95 1.15
C ARG A 59 1.67 4.32 0.81
N ASN A 60 1.72 3.00 0.63
CA ASN A 60 2.95 2.30 0.31
C ASN A 60 3.52 2.72 -1.06
N SER A 61 2.65 2.92 -2.06
CA SER A 61 3.04 3.41 -3.38
C SER A 61 3.64 4.83 -3.32
N ILE A 62 3.05 5.72 -2.53
CA ILE A 62 3.59 7.08 -2.32
C ILE A 62 4.94 7.01 -1.59
N ARG A 63 5.05 6.17 -0.55
CA ARG A 63 6.32 5.98 0.18
C ARG A 63 7.43 5.47 -0.73
N ALA A 64 7.12 4.51 -1.59
CA ALA A 64 8.08 3.97 -2.55
C ALA A 64 8.50 4.99 -3.62
N THR A 65 7.58 5.87 -4.03
CA THR A 65 7.86 6.91 -5.04
C THR A 65 8.69 8.07 -4.48
N HIS A 66 8.40 8.49 -3.25
CA HIS A 66 8.97 9.72 -2.66
C HIS A 66 10.07 9.46 -1.62
N ASP A 67 10.45 8.21 -1.33
CA ASP A 67 11.45 7.83 -0.32
C ASP A 67 11.19 8.51 1.05
N CYS A 68 9.93 8.53 1.48
CA CYS A 68 9.51 9.20 2.72
C CYS A 68 9.24 8.20 3.85
N ILE A 69 9.50 8.62 5.10
CA ILE A 69 9.30 7.77 6.28
C ILE A 69 7.82 7.61 6.64
N GLY A 70 6.98 8.55 6.25
CA GLY A 70 5.55 8.53 6.53
C GLY A 70 4.72 9.30 5.52
N VAL A 71 3.46 8.89 5.36
CA VAL A 71 2.49 9.53 4.49
C VAL A 71 1.18 9.67 5.24
N ASN A 72 0.71 10.90 5.41
CA ASN A 72 -0.61 11.19 5.95
C ASN A 72 -1.55 11.50 4.78
N LEU A 73 -2.49 10.60 4.51
CA LEU A 73 -3.51 10.81 3.48
C LEU A 73 -4.68 11.61 4.06
N THR A 74 -5.15 12.60 3.32
CA THR A 74 -6.43 13.27 3.54
C THR A 74 -7.44 12.64 2.62
N TYR A 75 -8.40 11.91 3.18
CA TYR A 75 -9.42 11.21 2.42
C TYR A 75 -10.80 11.30 3.07
N THR A 76 -11.83 11.11 2.26
CA THR A 76 -13.22 10.96 2.68
C THR A 76 -13.68 9.54 2.39
N GLU A 77 -14.27 8.87 3.38
CA GLU A 77 -14.88 7.56 3.17
C GLU A 77 -16.21 7.76 2.42
N LEU A 78 -16.36 7.16 1.26
CA LEU A 78 -17.61 7.21 0.51
C LEU A 78 -18.56 6.10 1.01
N PRO A 79 -19.86 6.43 1.17
CA PRO A 79 -20.89 5.47 1.62
C PRO A 79 -21.25 4.43 0.54
#